data_AF-X6LHD4-F1
#
_entry.id   AF-X6LHD4-F1
#
_cell.length_a   1.000
_cell.length_b   1.000
_cell.length_c   1.000
_cell.angle_alpha   90.00
_cell.angle_beta   90.00
_cell.angle_gamma   90.00
#
_symmetry.space_group_name_H-M   'P 1'
#
loop_
_entity.id
_entity.type
_entity.pdbx_description
1 polymer ?
#
loop_
_entity_poly.entity_id
_entity_poly.type
_entity_poly.pdbx_seq_one_letter_code
_entity_poly.pdbx_strand_id
1 'polypeptide(L)'
;MSSPNLQSKISNSSTPRGDIGRELRLFRSRVRNLYAVLLHDHLQRHADALEQYELCVQDDPQNASAHYNWAILYKNYFADFKKAEVHYRKAIELKPKHAAYYNNYGLLLEQQLKNYSAARDNFAAALKLDPNNGRAHTNMANLLKKYYKDFERANDHYKEAIKLDPQNATRHFNYALRALRNRHSIGSI
;
A
#
# COMPACT_ATOMS: atom_id res chain seq x y z
N MET A 1 46.36 -1.36 -52.95
CA MET A 1 45.57 -2.35 -52.19
C MET A 1 45.38 -1.80 -50.79
N SER A 2 44.13 -1.59 -50.41
CA SER A 2 43.68 -0.70 -49.34
C SER A 2 43.85 -1.31 -47.95
N SER A 3 44.41 -0.55 -47.01
CA SER A 3 44.44 -0.89 -45.59
C SER A 3 43.01 -0.86 -44.99
N PRO A 4 42.54 -1.91 -44.28
CA PRO A 4 41.23 -1.87 -43.65
C PRO A 4 41.22 -0.90 -42.47
N ASN A 5 40.27 0.03 -42.54
CA ASN A 5 39.97 1.06 -41.55
C ASN A 5 39.50 0.42 -40.23
N LEU A 6 40.22 0.67 -39.14
CA LEU A 6 39.94 0.14 -37.79
C LEU A 6 38.82 0.88 -37.04
N GLN A 7 38.07 1.75 -37.71
CA GLN A 7 36.92 2.46 -37.16
C GLN A 7 35.60 1.73 -37.48
N SER A 8 35.31 0.58 -36.84
CA SER A 8 33.93 0.08 -36.80
C SER A 8 33.70 -1.03 -35.77
N LYS A 9 34.06 -0.80 -34.51
CA LYS A 9 33.59 -1.66 -33.40
C LYS A 9 33.69 -0.97 -32.04
N ILE A 10 33.11 0.23 -31.93
CA ILE A 10 32.68 0.75 -30.63
C ILE A 10 31.20 0.39 -30.50
N SER A 11 30.93 -0.90 -30.30
CA SER A 11 29.61 -1.40 -29.93
C SER A 11 29.48 -1.31 -28.42
N ASN A 12 28.65 -0.37 -27.95
CA ASN A 12 27.94 -0.35 -26.66
C ASN A 12 28.49 -1.28 -25.56
N SER A 13 29.51 -0.82 -24.84
CA SER A 13 29.80 -1.31 -23.49
C SER A 13 29.37 -0.24 -22.50
N SER A 14 28.43 -0.56 -21.61
CA SER A 14 28.12 0.23 -20.42
C SER A 14 29.43 0.57 -19.70
N THR A 15 29.75 1.86 -19.59
CA THR A 15 30.99 2.28 -18.95
C THR A 15 30.88 2.10 -17.43
N PRO A 16 31.88 1.50 -16.75
CA PRO A 16 31.82 1.23 -15.30
C PRO A 16 31.54 2.48 -14.44
N ARG A 17 31.90 3.68 -14.92
CA ARG A 17 31.60 4.95 -14.25
C ARG A 17 30.11 5.30 -14.23
N GLY A 18 29.37 4.95 -15.30
CA GLY A 18 27.92 5.15 -15.36
C GLY A 18 27.18 4.24 -14.39
N ASP A 19 27.67 3.01 -14.24
CA ASP A 19 27.11 2.00 -13.33
C ASP A 19 27.33 2.38 -11.86
N ILE A 20 28.53 2.84 -11.47
CA ILE A 20 28.79 3.32 -10.10
C ILE A 20 27.90 4.53 -9.75
N GLY A 21 27.74 5.49 -10.67
CA GLY A 21 26.88 6.64 -10.44
C GLY A 21 25.41 6.27 -10.24
N ARG A 22 24.93 5.24 -10.95
CA ARG A 22 23.58 4.68 -10.77
C ARG A 22 23.46 3.96 -9.43
N GLU A 23 24.39 3.09 -9.09
CA GLU A 23 24.36 2.35 -7.82
C GLU A 23 24.41 3.30 -6.61
N LEU A 24 25.21 4.38 -6.69
CA LEU A 24 25.23 5.41 -5.65
C LEU A 24 23.88 6.12 -5.51
N ARG A 25 23.19 6.44 -6.62
CA ARG A 25 21.82 7.00 -6.57
C ARG A 25 20.84 6.03 -5.91
N LEU A 26 20.84 4.77 -6.32
CA LEU A 26 19.95 3.74 -5.75
C LEU A 26 20.23 3.51 -4.27
N PHE A 27 21.50 3.49 -3.87
CA PHE A 27 21.90 3.38 -2.47
C PHE A 27 21.39 4.57 -1.65
N ARG A 28 21.59 5.81 -2.12
CA ARG A 28 21.05 7.00 -1.45
C ARG A 28 19.53 6.97 -1.35
N SER A 29 18.82 6.57 -2.40
CA SER A 29 17.36 6.42 -2.35
C SER A 29 16.93 5.44 -1.24
N ARG A 30 17.56 4.27 -1.14
CA ARG A 30 17.26 3.29 -0.08
C ARG A 30 17.48 3.87 1.32
N VAL A 31 18.61 4.56 1.51
CA VAL A 31 18.93 5.21 2.79
C VAL A 31 17.93 6.33 3.12
N ARG A 32 17.58 7.18 2.14
CA ARG A 32 16.57 8.23 2.30
C ARG A 32 15.21 7.68 2.68
N ASN A 33 14.76 6.59 2.06
CA ASN A 33 13.51 5.92 2.45
C ASN A 33 13.56 5.45 3.90
N LEU A 34 14.63 4.78 4.33
CA LEU A 34 14.76 4.31 5.71
C LEU A 34 14.80 5.48 6.71
N TYR A 35 15.50 6.56 6.35
CA TYR A 35 15.59 7.74 7.19
C TYR A 35 14.24 8.47 7.30
N ALA A 36 13.49 8.58 6.20
CA ALA A 36 12.15 9.15 6.19
C ALA A 36 11.18 8.35 7.09
N VAL A 37 11.26 7.02 7.06
CA VAL A 37 10.50 6.15 7.98
C VAL A 37 10.87 6.43 9.44
N LEU A 38 12.16 6.50 9.77
CA LEU A 38 12.61 6.82 11.13
C LEU A 38 12.08 8.19 11.61
N LEU A 39 12.21 9.22 10.77
CA LEU A 39 11.74 10.58 11.06
C LEU A 39 10.24 10.60 11.35
N HIS A 40 9.48 9.89 10.53
CA HIS A 40 8.03 9.82 10.65
C HIS A 40 7.58 8.97 11.85
N ASP A 41 8.01 7.70 11.94
CA ASP A 41 7.42 6.73 12.87
C ASP A 41 7.91 6.91 14.30
N HIS A 42 9.17 7.34 14.48
CA HIS A 42 9.80 7.41 15.79
C HIS A 42 10.05 8.84 16.29
N LEU A 43 10.33 9.78 15.38
CA LEU A 43 10.70 11.14 15.76
C LEU A 43 9.58 12.17 15.56
N GLN A 44 8.45 11.78 14.96
CA GLN A 44 7.30 12.66 14.67
C GLN A 44 7.68 13.91 13.84
N ARG A 45 8.75 13.82 13.04
CA ARG A 45 9.27 14.90 12.19
C ARG A 45 8.72 14.75 10.77
N HIS A 46 7.42 14.98 10.61
CA HIS A 46 6.69 14.69 9.36
C HIS A 46 7.10 15.57 8.17
N ALA A 47 7.43 16.84 8.42
CA ALA A 47 7.91 17.74 7.37
C ALA A 47 9.28 17.30 6.82
N ASP A 48 10.19 16.90 7.70
CA ASP A 48 11.51 16.41 7.29
C ASP A 48 11.39 15.05 6.57
N ALA A 49 10.52 14.17 7.07
CA ALA A 49 10.23 12.90 6.39
C ALA A 49 9.69 13.12 4.96
N LEU A 50 8.84 14.14 4.78
CA LEU A 50 8.32 14.52 3.47
C LEU A 50 9.44 14.92 2.50
N GLU A 51 10.37 15.77 2.94
CA GLU A 51 11.55 16.15 2.14
C GLU A 51 12.39 14.91 1.78
N GLN A 52 12.62 14.01 2.73
CA GLN A 52 13.39 12.79 2.47
C GLN A 52 12.70 11.86 1.47
N TYR A 53 11.37 11.76 1.46
CA TYR A 53 10.64 10.99 0.45
C TYR A 53 10.73 11.63 -0.95
N GLU A 54 10.65 12.96 -1.04
CA GLU A 54 10.83 13.65 -2.32
C GLU A 54 12.23 13.40 -2.89
N LEU A 55 13.26 13.62 -2.07
CA LEU A 55 14.65 13.33 -2.43
C LEU A 55 14.87 11.84 -2.77
N CYS A 56 14.19 10.92 -2.08
CA CYS A 56 14.26 9.49 -2.35
C CYS A 56 13.75 9.14 -3.76
N VAL A 57 12.61 9.71 -4.15
CA VAL A 57 12.00 9.50 -5.47
C VAL A 57 12.75 10.23 -6.58
N GLN A 58 13.40 11.36 -6.29
CA GLN A 58 14.32 12.01 -7.22
C GLN A 58 15.54 11.14 -7.55
N ASP A 59 16.11 10.44 -6.56
CA ASP A 59 17.24 9.53 -6.77
C ASP A 59 16.81 8.20 -7.43
N ASP A 60 15.63 7.68 -7.07
CA ASP A 60 15.03 6.47 -7.67
C ASP A 60 13.50 6.56 -7.76
N PRO A 61 12.96 6.94 -8.94
CA PRO A 61 11.51 6.98 -9.17
C PRO A 61 10.82 5.61 -9.13
N GLN A 62 11.59 4.51 -9.11
CA GLN A 62 11.05 3.15 -9.08
C GLN A 62 11.02 2.55 -7.66
N ASN A 63 11.34 3.35 -6.64
CA ASN A 63 11.26 2.90 -5.26
C ASN A 63 9.80 2.82 -4.77
N ALA A 64 9.19 1.65 -5.02
CA ALA A 64 7.79 1.39 -4.66
C ALA A 64 7.51 1.56 -3.15
N SER A 65 8.47 1.18 -2.30
CA SER A 65 8.33 1.30 -0.84
C SER A 65 8.29 2.77 -0.41
N ALA A 66 9.10 3.63 -1.03
CA ALA A 66 9.08 5.07 -0.77
C ALA A 66 7.75 5.68 -1.15
N HIS A 67 7.22 5.37 -2.34
CA HIS A 67 5.88 5.83 -2.74
C HIS A 67 4.80 5.34 -1.76
N TYR A 68 4.83 4.07 -1.37
CA TYR A 68 3.85 3.54 -0.42
C TYR A 68 3.90 4.23 0.95
N ASN A 69 5.10 4.40 1.53
CA ASN A 69 5.25 5.06 2.82
C ASN A 69 4.92 6.55 2.75
N TRP A 70 5.25 7.21 1.64
CA TRP A 70 4.88 8.59 1.39
C TRP A 70 3.35 8.76 1.31
N ALA A 71 2.66 7.81 0.68
CA ALA A 71 1.20 7.78 0.65
C ALA A 71 0.59 7.66 2.06
N ILE A 72 1.19 6.84 2.93
CA ILE A 72 0.79 6.72 4.34
C ILE A 72 0.96 8.06 5.06
N LEU A 73 2.11 8.71 4.89
CA LEU A 73 2.41 10.00 5.50
C LEU A 73 1.37 11.07 5.08
N TYR A 74 1.07 11.18 3.78
CA TYR A 74 0.03 12.09 3.30
C TYR A 74 -1.35 11.79 3.88
N LYS A 75 -1.75 10.52 3.92
CA LYS A 75 -3.05 10.10 4.45
C LYS A 75 -3.19 10.43 5.94
N ASN A 76 -2.18 10.10 6.73
CA ASN A 76 -2.30 10.11 8.19
C ASN A 76 -2.01 11.48 8.82
N TYR A 77 -1.14 12.30 8.21
CA TYR A 77 -0.63 13.51 8.85
C TYR A 77 -1.00 14.80 8.11
N PHE A 78 -0.98 14.76 6.78
CA PHE A 78 -1.26 15.95 5.97
C PHE A 78 -2.72 16.01 5.49
N ALA A 79 -3.47 14.92 5.63
CA ALA A 79 -4.83 14.77 5.09
C ALA A 79 -4.95 15.09 3.57
N ASP A 80 -3.84 15.01 2.83
CA ASP A 80 -3.83 15.21 1.38
C ASP A 80 -4.11 13.88 0.69
N PHE A 81 -5.39 13.51 0.66
CA PHE A 81 -5.83 12.22 0.15
C PHE A 81 -5.61 12.06 -1.36
N LYS A 82 -5.56 13.15 -2.12
CA LYS A 82 -5.27 13.12 -3.55
C LYS A 82 -3.81 12.74 -3.80
N LYS A 83 -2.87 13.35 -3.07
CA LYS A 83 -1.46 12.96 -3.17
C LYS A 83 -1.22 11.55 -2.62
N ALA A 84 -1.90 11.18 -1.53
CA ALA A 84 -1.84 9.81 -1.03
C ALA A 84 -2.28 8.80 -2.10
N GLU A 85 -3.39 9.05 -2.80
CA GLU A 85 -3.88 8.19 -3.88
C GLU A 85 -2.87 8.07 -5.03
N VAL A 86 -2.27 9.18 -5.48
CA VAL A 86 -1.23 9.16 -6.53
C VAL A 86 -0.08 8.23 -6.15
N HIS A 87 0.41 8.33 -4.92
CA HIS A 87 1.54 7.53 -4.48
C HIS A 87 1.18 6.06 -4.19
N TYR A 88 -0.01 5.77 -3.68
CA TYR A 88 -0.49 4.38 -3.59
C TYR A 88 -0.58 3.71 -4.96
N ARG A 89 -1.16 4.40 -5.95
CA ARG A 89 -1.26 3.89 -7.33
C ARG A 89 0.13 3.64 -7.92
N LYS A 90 1.08 4.55 -7.70
CA LYS A 90 2.46 4.35 -8.19
C LYS A 90 3.15 3.17 -7.51
N ALA A 91 2.99 2.99 -6.21
CA ALA A 91 3.54 1.83 -5.50
C ALA A 91 2.97 0.50 -6.03
N ILE A 92 1.66 0.46 -6.32
CA ILE A 92 0.99 -0.70 -6.91
C ILE A 92 1.49 -0.97 -8.33
N GLU A 93 1.62 0.06 -9.17
CA GLU A 93 2.16 -0.04 -10.53
C GLU A 93 3.56 -0.66 -10.52
N LEU A 94 4.43 -0.20 -9.62
CA LEU A 94 5.81 -0.67 -9.50
C LEU A 94 5.92 -2.08 -8.89
N LYS A 95 5.01 -2.45 -7.96
CA LYS A 95 4.97 -3.77 -7.31
C LYS A 95 3.54 -4.30 -7.22
N PRO A 96 2.98 -4.84 -8.32
CA PRO A 96 1.59 -5.29 -8.38
C PRO A 96 1.31 -6.59 -7.60
N LYS A 97 2.34 -7.25 -7.06
CA LYS A 97 2.21 -8.47 -6.25
C LYS A 97 2.30 -8.23 -4.75
N HIS A 98 2.24 -6.97 -4.30
CA HIS A 98 2.36 -6.62 -2.88
C HIS A 98 0.98 -6.39 -2.23
N ALA A 99 0.44 -7.41 -1.58
CA ALA A 99 -0.93 -7.40 -1.01
C ALA A 99 -1.21 -6.18 -0.10
N ALA A 100 -0.24 -5.79 0.74
CA ALA A 100 -0.42 -4.67 1.67
C ALA A 100 -0.66 -3.31 0.98
N TYR A 101 -0.19 -3.13 -0.27
CA TYR A 101 -0.38 -1.87 -1.00
C TYR A 101 -1.85 -1.71 -1.39
N TYR A 102 -2.45 -2.78 -1.93
CA TYR A 102 -3.87 -2.83 -2.24
C TYR A 102 -4.72 -2.67 -0.98
N ASN A 103 -4.41 -3.37 0.11
CA ASN A 103 -5.18 -3.24 1.35
C ASN A 103 -5.18 -1.81 1.91
N ASN A 104 -4.03 -1.13 1.94
CA ASN A 104 -3.98 0.24 2.49
C ASN A 104 -4.54 1.29 1.54
N TYR A 105 -4.44 1.08 0.22
CA TYR A 105 -5.12 1.94 -0.75
C TYR A 105 -6.64 1.77 -0.68
N GLY A 106 -7.13 0.54 -0.57
CA GLY A 106 -8.55 0.25 -0.33
C GLY A 106 -9.08 0.95 0.92
N LEU A 107 -8.28 1.00 1.99
CA LEU A 107 -8.64 1.72 3.21
C LEU A 107 -8.74 3.23 3.00
N LEU A 108 -7.83 3.84 2.23
CA LEU A 108 -7.93 5.26 1.83
C LEU A 108 -9.22 5.52 1.05
N LEU A 109 -9.52 4.65 0.07
CA LEU A 109 -10.70 4.73 -0.78
C LEU A 109 -11.99 4.63 0.02
N GLU A 110 -12.07 3.69 0.97
CA GLU A 110 -13.24 3.53 1.84
C GLU A 110 -13.43 4.73 2.77
N GLN A 111 -12.39 5.09 3.52
CA GLN A 111 -12.54 5.97 4.68
C GLN A 111 -12.56 7.45 4.30
N GLN A 112 -11.73 7.85 3.34
CA GLN A 112 -11.48 9.26 3.02
C GLN A 112 -12.12 9.65 1.70
N LEU A 113 -11.96 8.83 0.66
CA LEU A 113 -12.47 9.14 -0.68
C LEU A 113 -13.90 8.62 -0.94
N LYS A 114 -14.44 7.81 -0.02
CA LYS A 114 -15.79 7.22 -0.09
C LYS A 114 -16.07 6.45 -1.39
N ASN A 115 -15.04 5.93 -2.06
CA ASN A 115 -15.17 5.12 -3.26
C ASN A 115 -15.24 3.64 -2.87
N TYR A 116 -16.43 3.21 -2.45
CA TYR A 116 -16.65 1.87 -1.89
C TYR A 116 -16.44 0.74 -2.90
N SER A 117 -16.78 0.96 -4.18
CA SER A 117 -16.54 -0.05 -5.22
C SER A 117 -15.04 -0.29 -5.41
N ALA A 118 -14.27 0.78 -5.60
CA ALA A 118 -12.82 0.66 -5.76
C ALA A 118 -12.15 0.11 -4.49
N ALA A 119 -12.65 0.48 -3.30
CA ALA A 119 -12.16 -0.08 -2.04
C ALA A 119 -12.37 -1.60 -1.99
N ARG A 120 -13.56 -2.08 -2.35
CA ARG A 120 -13.88 -3.52 -2.42
C ARG A 120 -12.94 -4.25 -3.38
N ASP A 121 -12.72 -3.70 -4.56
CA ASP A 121 -11.88 -4.31 -5.59
C ASP A 121 -10.41 -4.38 -5.12
N ASN A 122 -9.93 -3.35 -4.40
CA ASN A 122 -8.61 -3.35 -3.79
C ASN A 122 -8.49 -4.37 -2.64
N PHE A 123 -9.48 -4.49 -1.76
CA PHE A 123 -9.47 -5.52 -0.72
C PHE A 123 -9.49 -6.93 -1.32
N ALA A 124 -10.30 -7.15 -2.37
CA ALA A 124 -10.33 -8.41 -3.10
C ALA A 124 -8.98 -8.72 -3.77
N ALA A 125 -8.32 -7.72 -4.36
CA ALA A 125 -6.98 -7.89 -4.93
C ALA A 125 -5.94 -8.25 -3.86
N ALA A 126 -5.99 -7.60 -2.69
CA ALA A 126 -5.13 -7.93 -1.56
C ALA A 126 -5.32 -9.39 -1.11
N LEU A 127 -6.57 -9.84 -0.98
CA LEU A 127 -6.91 -11.22 -0.59
C LEU A 127 -6.58 -12.26 -1.66
N LYS A 128 -6.61 -11.88 -2.94
CA LYS A 128 -6.14 -12.76 -4.03
C LYS A 128 -4.63 -12.99 -3.96
N LEU A 129 -3.87 -11.96 -3.58
CA LEU A 129 -2.41 -12.04 -3.45
C LEU A 129 -1.99 -12.72 -2.14
N ASP A 130 -2.72 -12.47 -1.06
CA ASP A 130 -2.50 -13.04 0.26
C ASP A 130 -3.84 -13.41 0.91
N PRO A 131 -4.32 -14.65 0.69
CA PRO A 131 -5.55 -15.14 1.30
C PRO A 131 -5.51 -15.20 2.83
N ASN A 132 -4.32 -15.18 3.44
CA ASN A 132 -4.15 -15.26 4.89
C ASN A 132 -4.08 -13.87 5.54
N ASN A 133 -4.39 -12.81 4.80
CA ASN A 133 -4.37 -11.44 5.31
C ASN A 133 -5.60 -11.13 6.17
N GLY A 134 -5.53 -11.42 7.47
CA GLY A 134 -6.64 -11.18 8.41
C GLY A 134 -7.12 -9.73 8.46
N ARG A 135 -6.22 -8.75 8.23
CA ARG A 135 -6.59 -7.32 8.14
C ARG A 135 -7.45 -7.04 6.90
N ALA A 136 -7.08 -7.57 5.74
CA ALA A 136 -7.86 -7.40 4.51
C ALA A 136 -9.23 -8.08 4.61
N HIS A 137 -9.31 -9.28 5.22
CA HIS A 137 -10.60 -9.93 5.54
C HIS A 137 -11.48 -9.03 6.41
N THR A 138 -10.92 -8.43 7.46
CA THR A 138 -11.65 -7.52 8.35
C THR A 138 -12.16 -6.28 7.64
N ASN A 139 -11.30 -5.67 6.81
CA ASN A 139 -11.65 -4.47 6.04
C ASN A 139 -12.76 -4.77 5.03
N MET A 140 -12.67 -5.90 4.31
CA MET A 140 -13.71 -6.37 3.40
C MET A 140 -15.04 -6.61 4.13
N ALA A 141 -15.01 -7.29 5.27
CA ALA A 141 -16.20 -7.56 6.08
C ALA A 141 -16.86 -6.26 6.58
N ASN A 142 -16.07 -5.31 7.06
CA ASN A 142 -16.55 -4.00 7.50
C ASN A 142 -17.23 -3.24 6.34
N LEU A 143 -16.61 -3.24 5.17
CA LEU A 143 -17.12 -2.59 3.97
C LEU A 143 -18.46 -3.22 3.54
N LEU A 144 -18.50 -4.54 3.44
CA LEU A 144 -19.70 -5.31 3.07
C LEU A 144 -20.86 -5.05 4.03
N LYS A 145 -20.61 -5.14 5.33
CA LYS A 145 -21.63 -4.89 6.37
C LYS A 145 -22.15 -3.45 6.33
N LYS A 146 -21.24 -2.47 6.27
CA LYS A 146 -21.61 -1.05 6.45
C LYS A 146 -22.28 -0.49 5.21
N TYR A 147 -21.72 -0.74 4.03
CA TYR A 147 -22.11 -0.08 2.78
C TYR A 147 -22.94 -0.96 1.86
N TYR A 148 -22.66 -2.26 1.77
CA TYR A 148 -23.40 -3.17 0.89
C TYR A 148 -24.55 -3.90 1.59
N LYS A 149 -24.59 -3.87 2.93
CA LYS A 149 -25.54 -4.64 3.77
C LYS A 149 -25.52 -6.16 3.46
N ASP A 150 -24.40 -6.65 2.95
CA ASP A 150 -24.18 -8.07 2.65
C ASP A 150 -23.62 -8.76 3.90
N PHE A 151 -24.53 -9.09 4.82
CA PHE A 151 -24.18 -9.62 6.13
C PHE A 151 -23.63 -11.04 6.08
N GLU A 152 -24.10 -11.87 5.13
CA GLU A 152 -23.64 -13.25 4.95
C GLU A 152 -22.17 -13.27 4.53
N ARG A 153 -21.80 -12.54 3.45
CA ARG A 153 -20.39 -12.49 3.04
C ARG A 153 -19.52 -11.78 4.05
N ALA A 154 -20.04 -10.76 4.75
CA ALA A 154 -19.30 -10.12 5.83
C ALA A 154 -18.98 -11.11 6.97
N ASN A 155 -19.93 -11.98 7.33
CA ASN A 155 -19.74 -13.01 8.34
C ASN A 155 -18.66 -14.02 7.93
N ASP A 156 -18.65 -14.47 6.67
CA ASP A 156 -17.62 -15.38 6.17
C ASP A 156 -16.21 -14.76 6.26
N HIS A 157 -16.07 -13.49 5.84
CA HIS A 157 -14.79 -12.80 5.97
C HIS A 157 -14.38 -12.57 7.44
N TYR A 158 -15.32 -12.30 8.36
CA TYR A 158 -15.00 -12.20 9.79
C TYR A 158 -14.55 -13.56 10.37
N LYS A 159 -15.17 -14.68 9.97
CA LYS A 159 -14.74 -16.02 10.41
C LYS A 159 -13.31 -16.30 9.99
N GLU A 160 -12.97 -16.02 8.73
CA GLU A 160 -11.59 -16.18 8.26
C GLU A 160 -10.62 -15.25 9.01
N ALA A 161 -10.98 -13.98 9.25
CA ALA A 161 -10.14 -13.08 10.04
C ALA A 161 -9.87 -13.60 11.46
N ILE A 162 -10.90 -14.12 12.14
CA ILE A 162 -10.78 -14.71 13.49
C ILE A 162 -9.90 -15.96 13.49
N LYS A 163 -10.04 -16.80 12.46
CA LYS A 163 -9.22 -18.01 12.29
C LYS A 163 -7.74 -17.67 12.08
N LEU A 164 -7.47 -16.64 11.29
CA LEU A 164 -6.12 -16.20 10.92
C LEU A 164 -5.39 -15.46 12.05
N ASP A 165 -6.12 -14.73 12.89
CA ASP A 165 -5.56 -14.08 14.09
C ASP A 165 -6.51 -14.25 15.30
N PRO A 166 -6.39 -15.37 16.03
CA PRO A 166 -7.18 -15.64 17.21
C PRO A 166 -6.91 -14.66 18.38
N GLN A 167 -5.75 -13.97 18.40
CA GLN A 167 -5.41 -13.05 19.49
C GLN A 167 -6.05 -11.67 19.30
N ASN A 168 -6.25 -11.23 18.04
CA ASN A 168 -7.12 -10.08 17.73
C ASN A 168 -8.62 -10.43 17.68
N ALA A 169 -9.00 -11.69 17.95
CA ALA A 169 -10.38 -12.17 17.87
C ALA A 169 -11.37 -11.35 18.70
N THR A 170 -10.97 -10.75 19.84
CA THR A 170 -11.87 -9.92 20.66
C THR A 170 -12.39 -8.69 19.92
N ARG A 171 -11.57 -8.05 19.06
CA ARG A 171 -12.04 -6.94 18.21
C ARG A 171 -13.02 -7.46 17.16
N HIS A 172 -12.68 -8.54 16.46
CA HIS A 172 -13.52 -9.12 15.40
C HIS A 172 -14.84 -9.70 15.94
N PHE A 173 -14.82 -10.33 17.12
CA PHE A 173 -15.96 -10.90 17.82
C PHE A 173 -16.95 -9.84 18.30
N ASN A 174 -16.47 -8.73 18.89
CA ASN A 174 -17.34 -7.60 19.27
C ASN A 174 -18.03 -6.96 18.04
N TYR A 175 -17.39 -6.99 16.87
CA TYR A 175 -17.99 -6.55 15.61
C TYR A 175 -19.00 -7.55 15.03
N ALA A 176 -18.72 -8.85 15.10
CA ALA A 176 -19.64 -9.91 14.66
C ALA A 176 -20.90 -9.97 15.53
N LEU A 177 -20.77 -9.89 16.86
CA LEU A 177 -21.90 -9.82 17.79
C LEU A 177 -22.79 -8.60 17.55
N ARG A 178 -22.21 -7.44 17.24
CA ARG A 178 -22.97 -6.23 16.90
C ARG A 178 -23.70 -6.37 15.56
N ALA A 179 -23.12 -7.09 14.59
CA ALA A 179 -23.78 -7.38 13.32
C ALA A 179 -25.00 -8.31 13.50
N LEU A 180 -24.88 -9.31 14.39
CA LEU A 180 -25.98 -10.23 14.74
C LEU A 180 -27.08 -9.54 15.57
N ARG A 181 -26.73 -8.62 16.49
CA ARG A 181 -27.73 -7.87 17.28
C ARG A 181 -28.62 -6.95 16.44
N ASN A 182 -28.09 -6.36 15.37
CA ASN A 182 -28.89 -5.56 14.43
C ASN A 182 -29.93 -6.38 13.63
N ARG A 183 -29.85 -7.72 13.67
CA ARG A 183 -30.86 -8.62 13.08
C ARG A 183 -32.13 -8.68 13.92
N HIS A 184 -32.04 -8.45 15.23
CA HIS A 184 -33.17 -8.57 16.16
C HIS A 184 -33.94 -7.27 16.38
N SER A 185 -33.35 -6.10 16.13
CA SER A 185 -34.02 -4.81 16.31
C SER A 185 -34.85 -4.34 15.11
N ILE A 186 -34.77 -5.03 13.97
CA ILE A 186 -35.52 -4.70 12.73
C ILE A 186 -36.69 -5.69 12.52
N GLY A 187 -36.80 -6.72 13.37
CA GLY A 187 -37.83 -7.76 13.31
C GLY A 187 -38.91 -7.69 14.39
N SER A 188 -38.92 -6.63 15.21
CA SER A 188 -39.94 -6.43 16.25
C SER A 188 -40.65 -5.09 15.99
N ILE A 189 -41.66 -5.15 15.13
CA ILE A 189 -42.84 -4.26 15.19
C ILE A 189 -43.77 -4.83 16.25
#